data_AF-A0A8T4ND59-F1
#
_entry.id   AF-A0A8T4ND59-F1
#
_cell.length_a   1.000
_cell.length_b   1.000
_cell.length_c   1.000
_cell.angle_alpha   90.00
_cell.angle_beta   90.00
_cell.angle_gamma   90.00
#
_symmetry.space_group_name_H-M   'P 1'
#
loop_
_entity.id
_entity.type
_entity.pdbx_description
1 polymer ?
#
loop_
_entity_poly.entity_id
_entity_poly.type
_entity_poly.pdbx_seq_one_letter_code
_entity_poly.pdbx_strand_id
1 'polypeptide(L)'
;MKSLRNAGIAILVGLIFGAVSFVRVLIKIIPQLGNEQAINESISSLMSAPLVVVGLIISITVAILVLQGFLKLGKKFNNNLLIKVSWLIAILSIANSLISNIPLLNSNNPLDITGNTKFAIGFLVLYGILTLLLGVSLLKIKQKIKLAKPVGILNIIIGAAFITFILSPIGFLIYLVNLIITSVMFFKASKQFKE
;
A
#
# COMPACT_ATOMS: atom_id res chain seq x y z
N MET A 1 23.45 -0.41 -0.79
CA MET A 1 22.70 -0.56 -2.08
C MET A 1 21.66 0.54 -2.36
N LYS A 2 21.70 1.21 -3.53
CA LYS A 2 20.81 2.34 -3.89
C LYS A 2 19.30 2.01 -3.88
N SER A 3 18.87 0.88 -4.44
CA SER A 3 17.42 0.56 -4.54
C SER A 3 16.72 0.32 -3.19
N LEU A 4 17.41 -0.23 -2.18
CA LEU A 4 16.83 -0.37 -0.83
C LEU A 4 16.55 1.02 -0.26
N ARG A 5 17.49 1.95 -0.42
CA ARG A 5 17.29 3.34 0.00
C ARG A 5 16.10 3.96 -0.74
N ASN A 6 15.99 3.74 -2.04
CA ASN A 6 14.87 4.26 -2.83
C ASN A 6 13.53 3.65 -2.40
N ALA A 7 13.47 2.37 -2.05
CA ALA A 7 12.28 1.73 -1.51
C ALA A 7 11.84 2.36 -0.18
N GLY A 8 12.80 2.61 0.72
CA GLY A 8 12.53 3.32 1.99
C GLY A 8 12.00 4.73 1.77
N ILE A 9 12.61 5.51 0.86
CA ILE A 9 12.15 6.85 0.49
C ILE A 9 10.75 6.80 -0.12
N ALA A 10 10.50 5.86 -1.04
CA ALA A 10 9.21 5.72 -1.71
C ALA A 10 8.07 5.50 -0.71
N ILE A 11 8.28 4.67 0.33
CA ILE A 11 7.29 4.47 1.39
C ILE A 11 7.01 5.78 2.13
N LEU A 12 8.04 6.55 2.50
CA LEU A 12 7.85 7.82 3.20
C LEU A 12 7.13 8.84 2.33
N VAL A 13 7.51 8.96 1.06
CA VAL A 13 6.84 9.85 0.10
C VAL A 13 5.37 9.45 -0.06
N GLY A 14 5.08 8.14 -0.19
CA GLY A 14 3.71 7.63 -0.25
C GLY A 14 2.89 7.95 1.00
N LEU A 15 3.47 7.79 2.19
CA LEU A 15 2.82 8.13 3.46
C LEU A 15 2.52 9.63 3.56
N ILE A 16 3.47 10.50 3.19
CA ILE A 16 3.27 11.96 3.20
C ILE A 16 2.19 12.34 2.21
N PHE A 17 2.24 11.82 0.99
CA PHE A 17 1.23 12.08 -0.04
C PHE A 17 -0.17 11.64 0.42
N GLY A 18 -0.27 10.45 1.03
CA GLY A 18 -1.51 9.94 1.61
C GLY A 18 -2.04 10.85 2.73
N ALA A 19 -1.18 11.28 3.65
CA ALA A 19 -1.56 12.17 4.74
C ALA A 19 -2.05 13.54 4.24
N VAL A 20 -1.33 14.15 3.29
CA VAL A 20 -1.73 15.43 2.67
C VAL A 20 -3.06 15.28 1.94
N SER A 21 -3.25 14.19 1.18
CA SER A 21 -4.49 13.91 0.48
C SER A 21 -5.66 13.74 1.45
N PHE A 22 -5.45 13.00 2.55
CA PHE A 22 -6.45 12.81 3.59
C PHE A 22 -6.85 14.13 4.27
N VAL A 23 -5.87 14.95 4.67
CA VAL A 23 -6.15 16.27 5.26
C VAL A 23 -6.91 17.17 4.29
N ARG A 24 -6.55 17.15 2.99
CA ARG A 24 -7.27 17.91 1.96
C ARG A 24 -8.73 17.48 1.83
N VAL A 25 -9.02 16.18 1.93
CA VAL A 25 -10.39 15.66 1.96
C VAL A 25 -11.13 16.21 3.19
N LEU A 26 -10.54 16.11 4.38
CA LEU A 26 -11.16 16.62 5.61
C LEU A 26 -11.50 18.12 5.52
N ILE A 27 -10.57 18.95 5.04
CA ILE A 27 -10.76 20.40 4.90
C ILE A 27 -11.91 20.73 3.95
N LYS A 28 -12.11 19.95 2.88
CA LYS A 28 -13.19 20.19 1.91
C LYS A 28 -14.54 19.61 2.34
N ILE A 29 -14.54 18.46 3.01
CA ILE A 29 -15.78 17.73 3.33
C ILE A 29 -16.39 18.17 4.65
N ILE A 30 -15.59 18.38 5.70
CA ILE A 30 -16.09 18.74 7.04
C ILE A 30 -16.98 20.00 7.02
N PRO A 31 -16.60 21.10 6.32
CA PRO A 31 -17.42 22.31 6.30
C PRO A 31 -18.77 22.13 5.58
N GLN A 32 -18.90 21.10 4.74
CA GLN A 32 -20.09 20.82 3.95
C GLN A 32 -21.01 19.77 4.60
N LEU A 33 -20.68 19.30 5.81
CA LEU A 33 -21.49 18.32 6.52
C LEU A 33 -22.93 18.83 6.71
N GLY A 34 -23.91 18.00 6.33
CA GLY A 34 -25.33 18.35 6.35
C GLY A 34 -25.87 18.89 5.03
N ASN A 35 -25.02 19.13 4.03
CA ASN A 35 -25.44 19.50 2.68
C ASN A 35 -24.91 18.48 1.64
N GLU A 36 -25.76 17.53 1.28
CA GLU A 36 -25.40 16.43 0.37
C GLU A 36 -24.92 16.94 -1.00
N GLN A 37 -25.57 17.97 -1.55
CA GLN A 37 -25.17 18.54 -2.84
C GLN A 37 -23.76 19.14 -2.77
N ALA A 38 -23.48 19.93 -1.73
CA ALA A 38 -22.16 20.54 -1.55
C ALA A 38 -21.05 19.51 -1.24
N ILE A 39 -21.39 18.42 -0.55
CA ILE A 39 -20.50 17.26 -0.36
C ILE A 39 -20.17 16.62 -1.71
N ASN A 40 -21.19 16.36 -2.54
CA ASN A 40 -21.01 15.73 -3.86
C ASN A 40 -20.15 16.60 -4.79
N GLU A 41 -20.38 17.91 -4.82
CA GLU A 41 -19.54 18.87 -5.57
C GLU A 41 -18.09 18.86 -5.05
N SER A 42 -17.90 18.84 -3.72
CA SER A 42 -16.58 18.78 -3.10
C SER A 42 -15.84 17.48 -3.45
N ILE A 43 -16.51 16.33 -3.40
CA ILE A 43 -15.96 15.02 -3.79
C ILE A 43 -15.58 15.02 -5.27
N SER A 44 -16.46 15.48 -6.16
CA SER A 44 -16.19 15.58 -7.59
C SER A 44 -14.93 16.42 -7.88
N SER A 45 -14.77 17.55 -7.18
CA SER A 45 -13.58 18.40 -7.32
C SER A 45 -12.29 17.74 -6.81
N LEU A 46 -12.38 16.83 -5.84
CA LEU A 46 -11.26 16.07 -5.29
C LEU A 46 -10.88 14.88 -6.17
N MET A 47 -11.86 14.35 -6.91
CA MET A 47 -11.75 13.18 -7.78
C MET A 47 -11.68 13.55 -9.26
N SER A 48 -11.25 14.77 -9.58
CA SER A 48 -11.11 15.19 -10.98
C SER A 48 -10.11 14.30 -11.71
N ALA A 49 -10.38 14.02 -13.00
CA ALA A 49 -9.57 13.09 -13.79
C ALA A 49 -8.05 13.39 -13.74
N PRO A 50 -7.58 14.66 -13.83
CA PRO A 50 -6.14 14.94 -13.71
C PRO A 50 -5.56 14.54 -12.35
N LEU A 51 -6.30 14.76 -11.25
CA LEU A 51 -5.86 14.38 -9.91
C LEU A 51 -5.82 12.86 -9.73
N VAL A 52 -6.81 12.15 -10.27
CA VAL A 52 -6.85 10.68 -10.26
C VAL A 52 -5.65 10.10 -11.03
N VAL A 53 -5.35 10.63 -12.22
CA VAL A 53 -4.18 10.19 -13.03
C VAL A 53 -2.86 10.42 -12.29
N VAL A 54 -2.68 11.60 -11.68
CA VAL A 54 -1.48 11.89 -10.88
C VAL A 54 -1.36 10.93 -9.69
N GLY A 55 -2.46 10.69 -8.98
CA GLY A 55 -2.51 9.74 -7.87
C GLY A 55 -2.14 8.32 -8.29
N LEU A 56 -2.62 7.86 -9.45
CA LEU A 56 -2.29 6.55 -10.03
C LEU A 56 -0.79 6.43 -10.35
N ILE A 57 -0.21 7.43 -11.00
CA ILE A 57 1.22 7.43 -11.36
C ILE A 57 2.08 7.36 -10.09
N ILE A 58 1.74 8.15 -9.06
CA ILE A 58 2.46 8.15 -7.78
C ILE A 58 2.33 6.77 -7.12
N SER A 59 1.12 6.22 -7.02
CA SER A 59 0.86 4.91 -6.39
C SER A 59 1.65 3.79 -7.06
N ILE A 60 1.61 3.70 -8.40
CA ILE A 60 2.34 2.69 -9.18
C ILE A 60 3.85 2.86 -9.00
N THR A 61 4.35 4.10 -9.02
CA THR A 61 5.78 4.38 -8.83
C THR A 61 6.25 3.93 -7.44
N VAL A 62 5.48 4.23 -6.39
CA VAL A 62 5.79 3.79 -5.03
C VAL A 62 5.78 2.26 -4.95
N ALA A 63 4.76 1.61 -5.51
CA ALA A 63 4.65 0.14 -5.51
C ALA A 63 5.85 -0.53 -6.19
N ILE A 64 6.29 -0.02 -7.34
CA ILE A 64 7.46 -0.54 -8.07
C ILE A 64 8.75 -0.40 -7.24
N LEU A 65 8.95 0.76 -6.59
CA LEU A 65 10.15 0.98 -5.77
C LEU A 65 10.17 0.08 -4.52
N VAL A 66 9.02 -0.12 -3.88
CA VAL A 66 8.88 -1.05 -2.75
C VAL A 66 9.14 -2.49 -3.17
N LEU A 67 8.57 -2.92 -4.30
CA LEU A 67 8.84 -4.22 -4.92
C LEU A 67 10.34 -4.43 -5.11
N GLN A 68 11.03 -3.46 -5.73
CA GLN A 68 12.48 -3.55 -5.93
C GLN A 68 13.24 -3.72 -4.61
N GLY A 69 12.78 -3.09 -3.53
CA GLY A 69 13.33 -3.27 -2.19
C GLY A 69 13.27 -4.72 -1.74
N PHE A 70 12.09 -5.31 -1.74
CA PHE A 70 11.91 -6.71 -1.33
C PHE A 70 12.58 -7.71 -2.27
N LEU A 71 12.54 -7.50 -3.59
CA LEU A 71 13.26 -8.35 -4.56
C LEU A 71 14.75 -8.37 -4.30
N LYS A 72 15.37 -7.23 -3.97
CA LYS A 72 16.80 -7.19 -3.64
C LYS A 72 17.10 -7.94 -2.35
N LEU A 73 16.27 -7.82 -1.32
CA LEU A 73 16.43 -8.62 -0.11
C LEU A 73 16.28 -10.12 -0.40
N GLY A 74 15.26 -10.49 -1.17
CA GLY A 74 15.00 -11.87 -1.57
C GLY A 74 16.18 -12.49 -2.31
N LYS A 75 16.72 -11.79 -3.31
CA LYS A 75 17.89 -12.23 -4.08
C LYS A 75 19.16 -12.30 -3.22
N LYS A 76 19.43 -11.28 -2.38
CA LYS A 76 20.61 -11.25 -1.49
C LYS A 76 20.65 -12.44 -0.52
N PHE A 77 19.48 -12.94 -0.11
CA PHE A 77 19.37 -13.99 0.90
C PHE A 77 18.85 -15.33 0.37
N ASN A 78 18.80 -15.51 -0.95
CA ASN A 78 18.28 -16.71 -1.62
C ASN A 78 16.89 -17.13 -1.11
N ASN A 79 16.03 -16.13 -0.82
CA ASN A 79 14.70 -16.34 -0.30
C ASN A 79 13.67 -16.27 -1.44
N ASN A 80 13.44 -17.41 -2.08
CA ASN A 80 12.51 -17.54 -3.21
C ASN A 80 11.07 -17.21 -2.84
N LEU A 81 10.64 -17.46 -1.60
CA LEU A 81 9.29 -17.11 -1.14
C LEU A 81 9.11 -15.59 -1.15
N LEU A 82 10.07 -14.85 -0.60
CA LEU A 82 10.03 -13.37 -0.60
C LEU A 82 9.97 -12.83 -2.03
N ILE A 83 10.75 -13.38 -2.95
CA ILE A 83 10.73 -12.97 -4.36
C ILE A 83 9.35 -13.18 -4.99
N LYS A 84 8.80 -14.40 -4.90
CA LYS A 84 7.51 -14.75 -5.51
C LYS A 84 6.36 -13.92 -4.94
N VAL A 85 6.28 -13.83 -3.62
CA VAL A 85 5.21 -13.09 -2.94
C VAL A 85 5.28 -11.59 -3.25
N SER A 86 6.48 -11.02 -3.33
CA SER A 86 6.64 -9.61 -3.68
C SER A 86 6.09 -9.30 -5.07
N TRP A 87 6.37 -10.16 -6.06
CA TRP A 87 5.81 -10.02 -7.41
C TRP A 87 4.29 -10.11 -7.42
N LEU A 88 3.73 -11.12 -6.73
CA LEU A 88 2.28 -11.30 -6.65
C LEU A 88 1.59 -10.09 -6.01
N ILE A 89 2.14 -9.57 -4.91
CA ILE A 89 1.62 -8.36 -4.25
C ILE A 89 1.66 -7.17 -5.20
N ALA A 90 2.76 -6.98 -5.93
CA ALA A 90 2.89 -5.86 -6.86
C ALA A 90 1.89 -5.93 -8.01
N ILE A 91 1.76 -7.10 -8.65
CA ILE A 91 0.78 -7.33 -9.72
C ILE A 91 -0.64 -7.07 -9.20
N LEU A 92 -0.98 -7.63 -8.04
CA LEU A 92 -2.29 -7.48 -7.43
C LEU A 92 -2.58 -6.00 -7.07
N SER A 93 -1.60 -5.27 -6.54
CA SER A 93 -1.74 -3.85 -6.19
C SER A 93 -1.93 -2.96 -7.41
N ILE A 94 -1.18 -3.23 -8.49
CA ILE A 94 -1.32 -2.49 -9.76
C ILE A 94 -2.68 -2.79 -10.38
N ALA A 95 -3.09 -4.07 -10.44
CA ALA A 95 -4.39 -4.46 -10.97
C ALA A 95 -5.54 -3.78 -10.21
N ASN A 96 -5.51 -3.77 -8.89
CA ASN A 96 -6.50 -3.07 -8.08
C ASN A 96 -6.49 -1.56 -8.32
N SER A 97 -5.30 -0.95 -8.41
CA SER A 97 -5.20 0.48 -8.72
C SER A 97 -5.87 0.82 -10.06
N LEU A 98 -5.68 -0.01 -11.09
CA LEU A 98 -6.35 0.19 -12.38
C LEU A 98 -7.85 -0.06 -12.31
N ILE A 99 -8.28 -1.20 -11.77
CA ILE A 99 -9.70 -1.58 -11.70
C ILE A 99 -10.53 -0.58 -10.90
N SER A 100 -10.01 -0.08 -9.77
CA SER A 100 -10.73 0.86 -8.90
C SER A 100 -10.78 2.29 -9.45
N ASN A 101 -9.85 2.70 -10.33
CA ASN A 101 -9.74 4.10 -10.77
C ASN A 101 -10.10 4.33 -12.24
N ILE A 102 -10.03 3.33 -13.12
CA ILE A 102 -10.47 3.48 -14.52
C ILE A 102 -11.95 3.88 -14.63
N PRO A 103 -12.89 3.33 -13.82
CA PRO A 103 -14.27 3.79 -13.85
C PRO A 103 -14.43 5.27 -13.51
N LEU A 104 -13.61 5.80 -12.60
CA LEU A 104 -13.60 7.23 -12.23
C LEU A 104 -13.14 8.14 -13.36
N LEU A 105 -12.38 7.62 -14.34
CA LEU A 105 -11.96 8.37 -15.52
C LEU A 105 -13.01 8.36 -16.63
N ASN A 106 -13.93 7.38 -16.62
CA ASN A 106 -14.90 7.14 -17.67
C ASN A 106 -16.34 7.46 -17.26
N SER A 107 -16.63 7.66 -15.97
CA SER A 107 -17.99 7.95 -15.50
C SER A 107 -18.27 9.46 -15.47
N ASN A 108 -19.50 9.81 -15.84
CA ASN A 108 -20.05 11.16 -15.62
C ASN A 108 -20.45 11.39 -14.14
N ASN A 109 -20.33 10.36 -13.29
CA ASN A 109 -20.66 10.43 -11.87
C ASN A 109 -19.57 9.73 -11.03
N PRO A 110 -18.64 10.48 -10.40
CA PRO A 110 -17.53 9.91 -9.63
C PRO A 110 -17.97 9.16 -8.37
N LEU A 111 -19.26 9.24 -8.02
CA LEU A 111 -19.90 8.55 -6.89
C LEU A 111 -20.59 7.23 -7.29
N ASP A 112 -20.59 6.87 -8.57
CA ASP A 112 -21.05 5.55 -9.00
C ASP A 112 -19.97 4.49 -8.70
N ILE A 113 -19.70 4.32 -7.41
CA ILE A 113 -18.78 3.33 -6.85
C ILE A 113 -19.51 1.98 -6.74
N THR A 114 -20.47 1.69 -7.64
CA THR A 114 -21.06 0.35 -7.78
C THR A 114 -20.08 -0.62 -8.46
N GLY A 115 -18.81 -0.56 -8.05
CA GLY A 115 -17.72 -1.42 -8.46
C GLY A 115 -17.56 -2.60 -7.51
N ASN A 116 -18.49 -3.55 -7.59
CA ASN A 116 -18.33 -4.96 -7.21
C ASN A 116 -17.74 -5.23 -5.81
N THR A 117 -18.54 -5.09 -4.75
CA THR A 117 -18.19 -5.47 -3.37
C THR A 117 -17.56 -6.86 -3.26
N LYS A 118 -17.94 -7.81 -4.13
CA LYS A 118 -17.33 -9.15 -4.20
C LYS A 118 -15.88 -9.10 -4.66
N PHE A 119 -15.55 -8.24 -5.63
CA PHE A 119 -14.16 -8.00 -6.04
C PHE A 119 -13.36 -7.38 -4.89
N ALA A 120 -13.91 -6.38 -4.20
CA ALA A 120 -13.23 -5.75 -3.07
C ALA A 120 -12.94 -6.75 -1.93
N ILE A 121 -13.91 -7.60 -1.58
CA ILE A 121 -13.75 -8.67 -0.59
C ILE A 121 -12.71 -9.69 -1.07
N GLY A 122 -12.82 -10.18 -2.31
CA GLY A 122 -11.88 -11.15 -2.87
C GLY A 122 -10.45 -10.61 -2.95
N PHE A 123 -10.28 -9.36 -3.36
CA PHE A 123 -9.01 -8.65 -3.33
C PHE A 123 -8.45 -8.58 -1.92
N LEU A 124 -9.25 -8.17 -0.94
CA LEU A 124 -8.80 -8.01 0.44
C LEU A 124 -8.32 -9.34 1.04
N VAL A 125 -9.06 -10.43 0.82
CA VAL A 125 -8.67 -11.78 1.28
C VAL A 125 -7.38 -12.24 0.60
N LEU A 126 -7.28 -12.11 -0.73
CA LEU A 126 -6.09 -12.50 -1.47
C LEU A 126 -4.87 -11.68 -1.05
N TYR A 127 -5.04 -10.37 -0.91
CA TYR A 127 -4.01 -9.46 -0.42
C TYR A 127 -3.59 -9.82 1.01
N GLY A 128 -4.54 -10.18 1.88
CA GLY A 128 -4.27 -10.66 3.23
C GLY A 128 -3.41 -11.93 3.26
N ILE A 129 -3.74 -12.92 2.43
CA ILE A 129 -2.96 -14.16 2.29
C ILE A 129 -1.53 -13.84 1.83
N LEU A 130 -1.37 -12.99 0.81
CA LEU A 130 -0.05 -12.61 0.32
C LEU A 130 0.74 -11.83 1.38
N THR A 131 0.08 -10.97 2.16
CA THR A 131 0.72 -10.20 3.25
C THR A 131 1.18 -11.14 4.37
N LEU A 132 0.41 -12.16 4.73
CA LEU A 132 0.84 -13.24 5.63
C LEU A 132 2.11 -13.93 5.12
N LEU A 133 2.11 -14.36 3.85
CA LEU A 133 3.26 -15.03 3.24
C LEU A 133 4.48 -14.10 3.16
N LEU A 134 4.28 -12.81 2.93
CA LEU A 134 5.34 -11.81 2.98
C LEU A 134 5.95 -11.76 4.38
N GLY A 135 5.10 -11.73 5.42
CA GLY A 135 5.54 -11.77 6.82
C GLY A 135 6.36 -13.03 7.15
N VAL A 136 5.85 -14.21 6.79
CA VAL A 136 6.57 -15.49 6.94
C VAL A 136 7.91 -15.46 6.21
N SER A 137 7.94 -14.91 4.99
CA SER A 137 9.18 -14.82 4.21
C SER A 137 10.23 -13.91 4.87
N LEU A 138 9.82 -12.82 5.52
CA LEU A 138 10.72 -11.94 6.26
C LEU A 138 11.23 -12.58 7.56
N LEU A 139 10.42 -13.39 8.22
CA LEU A 139 10.86 -14.15 9.39
C LEU A 139 11.98 -15.14 9.06
N LYS A 140 12.06 -15.66 7.83
CA LYS A 140 13.17 -16.52 7.38
C LYS A 140 14.52 -15.80 7.30
N ILE A 141 14.51 -14.47 7.20
CA ILE A 141 15.74 -13.65 7.15
C ILE A 141 15.93 -12.79 8.41
N LYS A 142 15.18 -13.08 9.49
CA LYS A 142 15.14 -12.30 10.74
C LYS A 142 16.50 -12.08 11.41
N GLN A 143 17.43 -13.03 11.27
CA GLN A 143 18.77 -12.94 11.85
C GLN A 143 19.73 -12.10 10.98
N LYS A 144 19.40 -11.90 9.70
CA LYS A 144 20.30 -11.27 8.71
C LYS A 144 20.06 -9.78 8.53
N ILE A 145 18.86 -9.30 8.84
CA ILE A 145 18.45 -7.90 8.71
C ILE A 145 17.79 -7.42 10.00
N LYS A 146 18.34 -6.33 10.58
CA LYS A 146 17.70 -5.65 11.71
C LYS A 146 16.32 -5.14 11.29
N LEU A 147 15.30 -5.42 12.10
CA LEU A 147 13.87 -5.13 11.86
C LEU A 147 13.12 -6.10 10.93
N ALA A 148 13.75 -7.11 10.31
CA ALA A 148 12.99 -8.09 9.54
C ALA A 148 12.01 -8.90 10.42
N LYS A 149 12.34 -9.16 11.69
CA LYS A 149 11.43 -9.81 12.65
C LYS A 149 10.17 -8.98 12.92
N PRO A 150 10.24 -7.73 13.42
CA PRO A 150 9.04 -6.94 13.69
C PRO A 150 8.22 -6.67 12.43
N VAL A 151 8.85 -6.37 11.29
CA VAL A 151 8.12 -6.21 10.01
C VAL A 151 7.42 -7.52 9.62
N GLY A 152 8.09 -8.66 9.80
CA GLY A 152 7.50 -9.97 9.53
C GLY A 152 6.25 -10.25 10.38
N ILE A 153 6.32 -9.98 11.69
CA ILE A 153 5.20 -10.16 12.63
C ILE A 153 4.04 -9.23 12.27
N LEU A 154 4.32 -7.95 12.00
CA LEU A 154 3.28 -6.99 11.65
C LEU A 154 2.56 -7.38 10.35
N ASN A 155 3.28 -7.82 9.32
CA ASN A 155 2.67 -8.34 8.09
C ASN A 155 1.78 -9.56 8.35
N ILE A 156 2.14 -10.43 9.29
CA ILE A 156 1.28 -11.57 9.68
C ILE A 156 -0.02 -11.06 10.31
N ILE A 157 0.07 -10.13 11.26
CA ILE A 157 -1.11 -9.56 11.93
C ILE A 157 -2.01 -8.83 10.93
N ILE A 158 -1.43 -8.03 10.03
CA ILE A 158 -2.15 -7.31 8.97
C ILE A 158 -2.86 -8.29 8.05
N GLY A 159 -2.15 -9.33 7.58
CA GLY A 159 -2.74 -10.29 6.67
C GLY A 159 -3.88 -11.09 7.31
N ALA A 160 -3.75 -11.48 8.58
CA ALA A 160 -4.84 -12.08 9.34
C ALA A 160 -6.05 -11.12 9.47
N ALA A 161 -5.80 -9.85 9.80
CA ALA A 161 -6.85 -8.84 9.90
C ALA A 161 -7.56 -8.56 8.56
N PHE A 162 -6.86 -8.64 7.42
CA PHE A 162 -7.48 -8.48 6.10
C PHE A 162 -8.28 -9.70 5.66
N ILE A 163 -7.87 -10.91 6.03
CA ILE A 163 -8.68 -12.11 5.80
C ILE A 163 -9.96 -12.04 6.63
N THR A 164 -9.87 -11.60 7.88
CA THR A 164 -11.03 -11.36 8.75
C THR A 164 -11.62 -9.99 8.44
N PHE A 165 -12.40 -9.86 7.37
CA PHE A 165 -13.00 -8.59 6.88
C PHE A 165 -13.44 -7.60 7.99
N ILE A 166 -14.05 -8.09 9.08
CA ILE A 166 -14.47 -7.31 10.26
C ILE A 166 -13.30 -6.57 10.94
N LEU A 167 -12.12 -7.18 11.01
CA LEU A 167 -10.89 -6.62 11.59
C LEU A 167 -10.10 -5.77 10.60
N SER A 168 -10.53 -5.65 9.34
CA SER A 168 -9.81 -4.89 8.33
C SER A 168 -9.52 -3.42 8.70
N PRO A 169 -10.38 -2.68 9.42
CA PRO A 169 -10.04 -1.31 9.86
C PRO A 169 -8.82 -1.27 10.76
N ILE A 170 -8.70 -2.24 11.67
CA ILE A 170 -7.53 -2.38 12.56
C ILE A 170 -6.30 -2.79 11.73
N GLY A 171 -6.48 -3.69 10.75
CA GLY A 171 -5.45 -4.06 9.80
C GLY A 171 -4.84 -2.86 9.07
N PHE A 172 -5.66 -1.91 8.62
CA PHE A 172 -5.19 -0.68 7.98
C PHE A 172 -4.37 0.21 8.92
N LEU A 173 -4.78 0.37 10.18
CA LEU A 173 -4.01 1.15 11.17
C LEU A 173 -2.63 0.53 11.41
N ILE A 174 -2.59 -0.79 11.59
CA ILE A 174 -1.34 -1.53 11.78
C ILE A 174 -0.48 -1.46 10.51
N TYR A 175 -1.09 -1.47 9.33
CA TYR A 175 -0.40 -1.33 8.05
C TYR A 175 0.38 -0.01 7.94
N LEU A 176 -0.18 1.12 8.39
CA LEU A 176 0.52 2.41 8.41
C LEU A 176 1.79 2.36 9.27
N VAL A 177 1.70 1.75 10.46
CA VAL A 177 2.86 1.57 11.35
C VAL A 177 3.89 0.64 10.70
N ASN A 178 3.44 -0.46 10.09
CA ASN A 178 4.29 -1.42 9.40
C ASN A 178 5.04 -0.79 8.21
N LEU A 179 4.42 0.14 7.48
CA LEU A 179 5.08 0.89 6.41
C LEU A 179 6.28 1.69 6.94
N ILE A 180 6.11 2.41 8.06
CA ILE A 180 7.21 3.18 8.68
C ILE A 180 8.36 2.25 9.06
N ILE A 181 8.07 1.14 9.74
CA ILE A 181 9.10 0.19 10.18
C ILE A 181 9.77 -0.49 8.98
N THR A 182 9.02 -0.80 7.92
CA THR A 182 9.54 -1.35 6.66
C THR A 182 10.49 -0.36 5.97
N SER A 183 10.14 0.92 5.96
CA SER A 183 11.03 1.97 5.44
C SER A 183 12.35 2.02 6.21
N VAL A 184 12.29 2.04 7.55
CA VAL A 184 13.50 2.01 8.40
C VAL A 184 14.31 0.73 8.18
N MET A 185 13.66 -0.42 8.02
CA MET A 185 14.32 -1.68 7.67
C MET A 185 15.10 -1.54 6.36
N PHE A 186 14.50 -0.99 5.31
CA PHE A 186 15.18 -0.76 4.04
C PHE A 186 16.36 0.22 4.15
N PHE A 187 16.24 1.30 4.93
CA PHE A 187 17.36 2.20 5.17
C PHE A 187 18.52 1.54 5.91
N LYS A 188 18.23 0.77 6.97
CA LYS A 188 19.26 0.04 7.72
C LYS A 188 19.94 -1.02 6.86
N ALA A 189 19.17 -1.82 6.14
CA ALA A 189 19.68 -2.79 5.19
C ALA A 189 20.52 -2.12 4.09
N SER A 190 20.09 -0.95 3.58
CA SER A 190 20.85 -0.22 2.57
C SER A 190 22.25 0.18 3.04
N LYS A 191 22.38 0.62 4.30
CA LYS A 191 23.65 0.99 4.94
C LYS A 191 24.54 -0.24 5.17
N GLN A 192 23.96 -1.30 5.74
CA GLN A 192 24.66 -2.57 6.00
C GLN A 192 25.28 -3.20 4.74
N PHE A 193 24.73 -2.93 3.56
CA PHE A 193 25.24 -3.45 2.27
C PHE A 193 25.83 -2.34 1.38
N LYS A 194 26.28 -1.23 1.97
CA LYS A 194 27.15 -0.25 1.29
C LYS A 194 28.60 -0.40 1.72
N GLU A 195 28.80 -0.85 2.95
CA GLU A 195 30.00 -1.54 3.42
C GLU A 195 30.09 -2.93 2.76
#